data_AF-A0A9X2F1A8-F1
#
_entry.id   AF-A0A9X2F1A8-F1
#
_cell.length_a   1.000
_cell.length_b   1.000
_cell.length_c   1.000
_cell.angle_alpha   90.00
_cell.angle_beta   90.00
_cell.angle_gamma   90.00
#
_symmetry.space_group_name_H-M   'P 1'
#
loop_
_entity.id
_entity.type
_entity.pdbx_description
1 polymer ?
#
loop_
_entity_poly.entity_id
_entity_poly.type
_entity_poly.pdbx_seq_one_letter_code
_entity_poly.pdbx_strand_id
1 'polypeptide(L)'
;MDTITIEVPQEIATVLNNVLNHYKWAKQKHPQFPNDLIHQAALVTEEAGELLRQANNKNRTLSCHECYQTAAVAIRMLTHLEG
;
A
#
# COMPACT_ATOMS: atom_id res chain seq x y z
N MET A 1 13.53 -1.56 -16.11
CA MET A 1 13.21 -2.40 -14.94
C MET A 1 13.07 -3.80 -15.48
N ASP A 2 13.86 -4.73 -14.98
CA ASP A 2 13.69 -6.13 -15.32
C ASP A 2 12.32 -6.59 -14.82
N THR A 3 11.54 -7.22 -15.69
CA THR A 3 10.23 -7.75 -15.34
C THR A 3 10.38 -9.20 -14.90
N ILE A 4 9.85 -9.52 -13.72
CA ILE A 4 9.74 -10.90 -13.23
C ILE A 4 8.28 -11.31 -13.35
N THR A 5 8.03 -12.51 -13.87
CA THR A 5 6.71 -13.13 -13.86
C THR A 5 6.55 -13.94 -12.58
N ILE A 6 5.45 -13.69 -11.85
CA ILE A 6 5.05 -14.48 -10.69
C ILE A 6 3.71 -15.15 -10.98
N GLU A 7 3.60 -16.44 -10.66
CA GLU A 7 2.33 -17.15 -10.70
C GLU A 7 1.52 -16.82 -9.44
N VAL A 8 0.27 -16.42 -9.62
CA VAL A 8 -0.64 -16.07 -8.53
C VAL A 8 -2.04 -16.64 -8.82
N PRO A 9 -2.85 -16.94 -7.79
CA PRO A 9 -4.25 -17.29 -7.99
C PRO A 9 -4.99 -16.24 -8.81
N GLN A 10 -5.81 -16.68 -9.76
CA GLN A 10 -6.57 -15.79 -10.67
C GLN A 10 -7.43 -14.78 -9.88
N GLU A 11 -7.99 -15.22 -8.76
CA GLU A 11 -8.82 -14.40 -7.86
C GLU A 11 -8.10 -13.18 -7.26
N ILE A 12 -6.77 -13.27 -7.03
CA ILE A 12 -5.99 -12.15 -6.46
C ILE A 12 -5.22 -11.35 -7.50
N ALA A 13 -5.10 -11.83 -8.74
CA ALA A 13 -4.29 -11.19 -9.78
C ALA A 13 -4.68 -9.72 -10.01
N THR A 14 -5.98 -9.45 -10.14
CA THR A 14 -6.50 -8.08 -10.31
C THR A 14 -6.25 -7.22 -9.07
N VAL A 15 -6.38 -7.80 -7.87
CA VAL A 15 -6.14 -7.11 -6.60
C VAL A 15 -4.67 -6.69 -6.48
N LEU A 16 -3.75 -7.62 -6.76
CA LEU A 16 -2.30 -7.34 -6.75
C LEU A 16 -1.92 -6.28 -7.77
N ASN A 17 -2.48 -6.32 -8.98
CA ASN A 17 -2.23 -5.29 -9.98
C ASN A 17 -2.64 -3.89 -9.50
N ASN A 18 -3.79 -3.78 -8.82
CA ASN A 18 -4.24 -2.52 -8.24
C ASN A 18 -3.35 -2.03 -7.09
N VAL A 19 -2.92 -2.94 -6.21
CA VAL A 19 -1.94 -2.61 -5.16
C VAL A 19 -0.63 -2.11 -5.77
N LEU A 20 -0.12 -2.77 -6.82
CA LEU A 20 1.11 -2.34 -7.51
C LEU A 20 0.97 -0.97 -8.19
N ASN A 21 -0.22 -0.65 -8.72
CA ASN A 21 -0.48 0.69 -9.27
C ASN A 21 -0.43 1.76 -8.18
N HIS A 22 -1.03 1.50 -7.01
CA HIS A 22 -0.95 2.38 -5.86
C HIS A 22 0.48 2.50 -5.32
N TYR A 23 1.24 1.41 -5.27
CA TYR A 23 2.66 1.42 -4.91
C TYR A 23 3.49 2.30 -5.84
N LYS A 24 3.31 2.16 -7.16
CA LYS A 24 3.99 3.00 -8.17
C LYS A 24 3.62 4.47 -7.99
N TRP A 25 2.33 4.77 -7.80
CA TRP A 25 1.84 6.12 -7.57
C TRP A 25 2.42 6.73 -6.29
N ALA A 26 2.45 5.98 -5.18
CA ALA A 26 3.00 6.43 -3.91
C ALA A 26 4.51 6.73 -4.03
N LYS A 27 5.26 5.94 -4.79
CA LYS A 27 6.67 6.21 -5.10
C LYS A 27 6.88 7.43 -5.99
N GLN A 28 5.95 7.74 -6.89
CA GLN A 28 6.03 8.96 -7.70
C GLN A 28 5.72 10.21 -6.86
N LYS A 29 4.67 10.14 -6.03
CA LYS A 29 4.21 11.26 -5.21
C LYS A 29 5.17 11.55 -4.04
N HIS A 30 5.66 10.50 -3.39
CA HIS A 30 6.59 10.57 -2.26
C HIS A 30 7.84 9.75 -2.62
N PRO A 31 8.83 10.30 -3.35
CA PRO A 31 9.96 9.52 -3.86
C PRO A 31 10.89 9.01 -2.76
N GLN A 32 11.07 9.78 -1.69
CA GLN A 32 11.86 9.37 -0.53
C GLN A 32 10.98 8.58 0.42
N PHE A 33 11.45 7.40 0.85
CA PHE A 33 10.85 6.65 1.94
C PHE A 33 11.74 6.81 3.18
N PRO A 34 11.19 6.92 4.39
CA PRO A 34 12.00 7.17 5.58
C PRO A 34 12.89 5.95 5.88
N ASN A 35 14.11 6.20 6.34
CA ASN A 35 15.04 5.15 6.82
C ASN A 35 14.78 4.77 8.28
N ASP A 36 14.13 5.65 9.06
CA ASP A 36 13.78 5.37 10.44
C ASP A 36 12.65 4.33 10.51
N LEU A 37 12.90 3.22 11.21
CA LEU A 37 11.97 2.08 11.26
C LEU A 37 10.63 2.43 11.89
N ILE A 38 10.64 3.30 12.91
CA ILE A 38 9.42 3.72 13.59
C ILE A 38 8.59 4.62 12.68
N HIS A 39 9.22 5.51 11.92
CA HIS A 39 8.57 6.33 10.91
C HIS A 39 7.95 5.46 9.80
N GLN A 40 8.65 4.42 9.32
CA GLN A 40 8.06 3.50 8.33
C GLN A 40 6.79 2.81 8.86
N ALA A 41 6.83 2.30 10.10
CA ALA A 41 5.66 1.69 10.74
C ALA A 41 4.53 2.70 10.99
N ALA A 42 4.88 3.95 11.31
CA ALA A 42 3.92 5.04 11.47
C ALA A 42 3.16 5.32 10.17
N LEU A 43 3.83 5.30 9.01
CA LEU A 43 3.16 5.47 7.71
C LEU A 43 2.13 4.37 7.42
N VAL A 44 2.45 3.11 7.73
CA VAL A 44 1.47 2.01 7.57
C VAL A 44 0.26 2.22 8.49
N THR A 45 0.51 2.69 9.71
CA THR A 45 -0.54 2.98 10.70
C THR A 45 -1.41 4.16 10.27
N GLU A 46 -0.83 5.20 9.65
CA GLU A 46 -1.53 6.37 9.12
C GLU A 46 -2.56 5.96 8.07
N GLU A 47 -2.16 5.17 7.07
CA GLU A 47 -3.06 4.68 6.00
C GLU A 47 -4.17 3.76 6.55
N ALA A 48 -3.86 2.90 7.52
CA ALA A 48 -4.88 2.09 8.18
C ALA A 48 -5.87 2.94 8.99
N GLY A 49 -5.39 4.04 9.58
CA GLY A 49 -6.22 5.04 10.27
C GLY A 49 -7.11 5.82 9.30
N GLU A 50 -6.58 6.21 8.14
CA GLU A 50 -7.31 6.85 7.04
C GLU A 50 -8.46 5.98 6.54
N LEU A 51 -8.19 4.68 6.32
CA LEU A 51 -9.19 3.68 5.99
C LEU A 51 -10.34 3.64 7.02
N LEU A 52 -10.00 3.54 8.31
CA LEU A 52 -10.99 3.51 9.39
C LEU A 52 -11.78 4.82 9.49
N ARG A 53 -11.09 5.96 9.37
CA ARG A 53 -11.72 7.29 9.38
C ARG A 53 -12.74 7.42 8.25
N GLN A 54 -12.40 6.99 7.04
CA GLN A 54 -13.35 7.01 5.92
C GLN A 54 -14.53 6.06 6.14
N ALA A 55 -14.28 4.87 6.70
CA ALA A 55 -15.34 3.93 7.02
C ALA A 55 -16.36 4.54 8.00
N ASN A 56 -15.87 5.20 9.05
CA ASN A 56 -16.71 5.89 10.02
C ASN A 56 -17.51 7.03 9.39
N ASN A 57 -16.89 7.81 8.50
CA ASN A 57 -17.54 8.93 7.83
C ASN A 57 -18.55 8.53 6.74
N LYS A 58 -18.39 7.34 6.14
CA LYS A 58 -19.24 6.83 5.04
C LYS A 58 -20.23 5.73 5.50
N ASN A 59 -20.78 5.86 6.70
CA ASN A 59 -21.76 4.92 7.25
C ASN A 59 -21.29 3.45 7.19
N ARG A 60 -20.07 3.18 7.65
CA ARG A 60 -19.43 1.84 7.73
C ARG A 60 -19.11 1.17 6.40
N THR A 61 -18.98 1.94 5.32
CA THR A 61 -18.51 1.42 4.02
C THR A 61 -17.00 1.59 3.89
N LEU A 62 -16.28 0.49 3.59
CA LEU A 62 -14.83 0.53 3.37
C LEU A 62 -14.49 1.07 1.98
N SER A 63 -13.44 1.89 1.90
CA SER A 63 -12.93 2.44 0.64
C SER A 63 -11.86 1.51 0.08
N CYS A 64 -12.10 0.90 -1.08
CA CYS A 64 -11.07 0.09 -1.76
C CYS A 64 -9.79 0.88 -2.03
N HIS A 65 -9.90 2.19 -2.28
CA HIS A 65 -8.76 3.08 -2.47
C HIS A 65 -7.82 3.09 -1.26
N GLU A 66 -8.39 3.24 -0.06
CA GLU A 66 -7.64 3.26 1.20
C GLU A 66 -7.06 1.89 1.54
N CYS A 67 -7.80 0.82 1.24
CA CYS A 67 -7.27 -0.55 1.34
C CYS A 67 -6.02 -0.73 0.45
N TYR A 68 -6.06 -0.25 -0.80
CA TYR A 68 -4.92 -0.34 -1.70
C TYR A 68 -3.75 0.55 -1.27
N GLN A 69 -4.00 1.76 -0.74
CA GLN A 69 -2.93 2.61 -0.20
C GLN A 69 -2.26 1.98 1.01
N THR A 70 -3.05 1.44 1.95
CA THR A 70 -2.53 0.71 3.12
C THR A 70 -1.63 -0.46 2.70
N ALA A 71 -2.10 -1.29 1.77
CA ALA A 71 -1.31 -2.41 1.25
C ALA A 71 -0.04 -1.95 0.51
N ALA A 72 -0.14 -0.89 -0.30
CA ALA A 72 0.98 -0.34 -1.05
C ALA A 72 2.07 0.22 -0.12
N VAL A 73 1.71 0.91 0.97
CA VAL A 73 2.67 1.43 1.95
C VAL A 73 3.31 0.29 2.75
N ALA A 74 2.57 -0.75 3.11
CA ALA A 74 3.13 -1.95 3.74
C ALA A 74 4.15 -2.67 2.83
N ILE A 75 3.83 -2.87 1.54
CA ILE A 75 4.79 -3.43 0.57
C ILE A 75 6.02 -2.54 0.42
N ARG A 76 5.84 -1.22 0.45
CA ARG A 76 6.95 -0.28 0.36
C ARG A 76 7.87 -0.33 1.57
N MET A 77 7.31 -0.49 2.77
CA MET A 77 8.09 -0.76 3.98
C MET A 77 8.88 -2.07 3.82
N LEU A 78 8.24 -3.18 3.45
CA LEU A 78 8.92 -4.46 3.24
C LEU A 78 10.03 -4.37 2.20
N THR A 79 9.79 -3.71 1.06
CA THR A 79 10.81 -3.51 0.02
C THR A 79 12.03 -2.76 0.55
N HIS A 80 11.84 -1.84 1.49
CA HIS A 80 12.93 -1.07 2.09
C HIS A 80 13.63 -1.83 3.23
N LEU A 81 12.97 -2.80 3.87
CA LEU A 81 13.58 -3.66 4.89
C LEU A 81 14.38 -4.82 4.27
N GLU A 82 13.96 -5.31 3.10
CA GLU A 82 14.59 -6.43 2.40
C GLU A 82 15.69 -6.03 1.41
N GLY A 83 15.70 -4.76 0.98
CA GLY A 83 16.65 -4.19 0.01
C GLY A 83 17.78 -3.42 0.65
#